data_AF-A0A3R9P205-F1
#
_entry.id   AF-A0A3R9P205-F1
#
_cell.length_a   1.000
_cell.length_b   1.000
_cell.length_c   1.000
_cell.angle_alpha   90.00
_cell.angle_beta   90.00
_cell.angle_gamma   90.00
#
_symmetry.space_group_name_H-M   'P 1'
#
loop_
_entity.id
_entity.type
_entity.pdbx_description
1 polymer ?
#
loop_
_entity_poly.entity_id
_entity_poly.type
_entity_poly.pdbx_seq_one_letter_code
_entity_poly.pdbx_strand_id
1 'polypeptide(L)'
;MSAAQALRTEIAEAAPQEKAQAIADDFTRQLDAWYSRPETFDNDLDRQIAKWYADAPNVFPKRPYFSPSSATDCPRAQYFKQLRAKKDAQPKQPHQGRWAGIGTVIGGMIQRDVLAMERNMPDATFRFERTERGEPMFEDFAKVNTPVTHGGHAFHLFGTCDGIMTYVDPETGEVLRVGLEIKSKQTTSAKTSQYSMRTPEEKHVAQCAVYSRMYNVDYYVILYVNASKKKWSYEPEEYADTPDIRAFGVYFTDSDREAIFDGFSDILDAVKAKTPPPLSLENWTFNNFKTACVTSLSEDELADIRAKVAKVRKSGLPEFKKRNYTDALAEIEDIRKEADA
;
A
#
# COMPACT_ATOMS: atom_id res chain seq x y z
N MET A 1 0.45 -21.32 -26.46
CA MET A 1 1.79 -20.70 -26.39
C MET A 1 2.82 -21.82 -26.41
N SER A 2 3.91 -21.72 -27.19
CA SER A 2 4.97 -22.75 -27.17
C SER A 2 5.85 -22.59 -25.92
N ALA A 3 6.45 -23.67 -25.43
CA ALA A 3 7.34 -23.62 -24.26
C ALA A 3 8.52 -22.64 -24.45
N ALA A 4 8.99 -22.48 -25.70
CA ALA A 4 10.03 -21.51 -26.04
C ALA A 4 9.55 -20.05 -26.01
N GLN A 5 8.26 -19.80 -26.25
CA GLN A 5 7.66 -18.46 -26.09
C GLN A 5 7.46 -18.14 -24.61
N ALA A 6 6.98 -19.09 -23.81
CA ALA A 6 6.83 -18.92 -22.36
C ALA A 6 8.18 -18.63 -21.68
N LEU A 7 9.23 -19.40 -22.00
CA LEU A 7 10.57 -19.18 -21.45
C LEU A 7 11.18 -17.83 -21.87
N ARG A 8 10.90 -17.35 -23.09
CA ARG A 8 11.36 -16.02 -23.53
C ARG A 8 10.65 -14.89 -22.80
N THR A 9 9.35 -15.04 -22.54
CA THR A 9 8.60 -14.07 -21.73
C THR A 9 9.10 -14.05 -20.29
N GLU A 10 9.31 -15.22 -19.66
CA GLU A 10 9.86 -15.31 -18.30
C GLU A 10 11.23 -14.64 -18.18
N ILE A 11 12.14 -14.87 -19.14
CA ILE A 11 13.46 -14.22 -19.15
C ILE A 11 13.34 -12.70 -19.37
N ALA A 12 12.40 -12.25 -20.21
CA ALA A 12 12.20 -10.83 -20.47
C ALA A 12 11.61 -10.08 -19.27
N GLU A 13 10.79 -10.74 -18.44
CA GLU A 13 10.21 -10.17 -17.21
C GLU A 13 11.18 -10.26 -16.01
N ALA A 14 12.08 -11.25 -16.00
CA ALA A 14 13.07 -11.42 -14.92
C ALA A 14 14.07 -10.26 -14.82
N ALA A 15 14.59 -9.77 -15.95
CA ALA A 15 15.62 -8.72 -15.94
C ALA A 15 15.12 -7.38 -15.35
N PRO A 16 13.94 -6.85 -15.70
CA PRO A 16 13.38 -5.67 -15.04
C PRO A 16 13.13 -5.88 -13.54
N GLN A 17 12.68 -7.07 -13.13
CA GLN A 17 12.42 -7.37 -11.72
C GLN A 17 13.71 -7.48 -10.89
N GLU A 18 14.77 -8.08 -11.45
CA GLU A 18 16.12 -8.08 -10.85
C GLU A 18 16.65 -6.65 -10.69
N LYS A 19 16.48 -5.81 -11.72
CA LYS A 19 16.83 -4.39 -11.65
C LYS A 19 16.04 -3.65 -10.57
N ALA A 20 14.74 -3.93 -10.44
CA ALA A 20 13.92 -3.34 -9.38
C ALA A 20 14.48 -3.69 -7.99
N GLN A 21 14.88 -4.95 -7.77
CA GLN A 21 15.47 -5.36 -6.49
C GLN A 21 16.82 -4.70 -6.25
N ALA A 22 17.67 -4.56 -7.27
CA ALA A 22 18.95 -3.83 -7.15
C ALA A 22 18.72 -2.37 -6.67
N ILE A 23 17.72 -1.68 -7.24
CA ILE A 23 17.32 -0.34 -6.81
C ILE A 23 16.91 -0.33 -5.32
N ALA A 24 16.12 -1.30 -4.87
CA ALA A 24 15.72 -1.39 -3.46
C ALA A 24 16.90 -1.67 -2.51
N ASP A 25 17.86 -2.48 -2.96
CA ASP A 25 19.09 -2.76 -2.21
C ASP A 25 19.98 -1.51 -2.12
N ASP A 26 20.08 -0.72 -3.20
CA ASP A 26 20.77 0.58 -3.19
C ASP A 26 20.10 1.59 -2.25
N PHE A 27 18.76 1.62 -2.24
CA PHE A 27 18.03 2.50 -1.32
C PHE A 27 18.30 2.14 0.14
N THR A 28 18.34 0.83 0.44
CA THR A 28 18.72 0.32 1.78
C THR A 28 20.14 0.74 2.14
N ARG A 29 21.11 0.55 1.23
CA ARG A 29 22.51 0.97 1.44
C ARG A 29 22.62 2.47 1.71
N GLN A 30 21.88 3.31 0.97
CA GLN A 30 21.91 4.76 1.16
C GLN A 30 21.35 5.15 2.53
N LEU A 31 20.24 4.55 2.96
CA LEU A 31 19.66 4.78 4.28
C LEU A 31 20.61 4.35 5.40
N ASP A 32 21.21 3.16 5.31
CA ASP A 32 22.18 2.67 6.30
C ASP A 32 23.41 3.59 6.37
N ALA A 33 23.90 4.06 5.22
CA ALA A 33 25.00 5.01 5.14
C ALA A 33 24.65 6.37 5.77
N TRP A 34 23.42 6.87 5.59
CA TRP A 34 22.94 8.09 6.23
C TRP A 34 22.91 7.95 7.75
N TYR A 35 22.30 6.87 8.25
CA TYR A 35 22.14 6.62 9.69
C TYR A 35 23.43 6.19 10.40
N SER A 36 24.49 5.87 9.66
CA SER A 36 25.83 5.60 10.20
C SER A 36 26.70 6.85 10.34
N ARG A 37 26.27 7.99 9.81
CA ARG A 37 27.02 9.27 9.92
C ARG A 37 26.76 9.95 11.26
N PRO A 38 27.67 10.83 11.72
CA PRO A 38 27.37 11.73 12.83
C PRO A 38 26.09 12.52 12.58
N GLU A 39 25.39 12.84 13.67
CA GLU A 39 24.15 13.60 13.61
C GLU A 39 24.32 14.89 12.79
N THR A 40 23.44 15.07 11.80
CA THR A 40 23.44 16.22 10.91
C THR A 40 22.15 17.01 11.14
N PHE A 41 22.28 18.16 11.81
CA PHE A 41 21.17 19.09 12.00
C PHE A 41 20.97 19.94 10.75
N ASP A 42 19.78 19.87 10.13
CA ASP A 42 19.41 20.65 8.94
C ASP A 42 18.13 21.45 9.22
N ASN A 43 18.25 22.45 10.10
CA ASN A 43 17.14 23.31 10.49
C ASN A 43 16.51 24.07 9.30
N ASP A 44 17.30 24.32 8.25
CA ASP A 44 16.81 24.98 7.05
C ASP A 44 15.92 24.04 6.22
N LEU A 45 16.29 22.77 6.10
CA LEU A 45 15.41 21.74 5.53
C LEU A 45 14.12 21.62 6.34
N ASP A 46 14.20 21.52 7.67
CA ASP A 46 13.01 21.36 8.51
C ASP A 46 12.08 22.59 8.41
N ARG A 47 12.65 23.82 8.33
CA ARG A 47 11.89 25.04 8.04
C ARG A 47 11.23 25.00 6.66
N GLN A 48 11.95 24.51 5.66
CA GLN A 48 11.45 24.38 4.29
C GLN A 48 10.28 23.39 4.21
N ILE A 49 10.40 22.23 4.87
CA ILE A 49 9.34 21.23 4.95
C ILE A 49 8.09 21.83 5.60
N ALA A 50 8.24 22.51 6.74
CA ALA A 50 7.13 23.19 7.41
C ALA A 50 6.45 24.23 6.50
N LYS A 51 7.24 24.98 5.71
CA LYS A 51 6.72 25.94 4.74
C LYS A 51 5.91 25.28 3.62
N TRP A 52 6.38 24.15 3.07
CA TRP A 52 5.62 23.42 2.06
C TRP A 52 4.26 22.94 2.61
N TYR A 53 4.26 22.34 3.80
CA TYR A 53 3.01 21.85 4.41
C TYR A 53 2.02 22.95 4.81
N ALA A 54 2.51 24.16 5.09
CA ALA A 54 1.64 25.30 5.41
C ALA A 54 0.76 25.74 4.22
N ASP A 55 1.16 25.41 2.98
CA ASP A 55 0.46 25.79 1.74
C ASP A 55 0.24 24.58 0.80
N ALA A 56 0.04 23.40 1.40
CA ALA A 56 -0.19 22.17 0.66
C ALA A 56 -1.53 22.24 -0.13
N PRO A 57 -1.57 21.75 -1.38
CA PRO A 57 -2.75 21.85 -2.22
C PRO A 57 -3.89 20.97 -1.70
N ASN A 58 -5.11 21.51 -1.73
CA ASN A 58 -6.30 20.75 -1.37
C ASN A 58 -6.96 20.14 -2.62
N VAL A 59 -6.81 18.82 -2.78
CA VAL A 59 -7.33 18.09 -3.95
C VAL A 59 -8.47 17.17 -3.54
N PHE A 60 -9.60 17.28 -4.24
CA PHE A 60 -10.82 16.49 -4.02
C PHE A 60 -11.00 15.40 -5.10
N PRO A 61 -11.62 14.26 -4.77
CA PRO A 61 -11.84 13.17 -5.73
C PRO A 61 -12.89 13.52 -6.79
N LYS A 62 -12.60 13.18 -8.05
CA LYS A 62 -13.56 13.19 -9.17
C LYS A 62 -14.21 11.81 -9.30
N ARG A 63 -15.54 11.73 -9.30
CA ARG A 63 -16.28 10.44 -9.29
C ARG A 63 -16.63 9.94 -10.71
N PRO A 64 -16.77 8.61 -10.91
CA PRO A 64 -16.45 7.54 -9.95
C PRO A 64 -14.92 7.45 -9.74
N TYR A 65 -14.50 7.03 -8.54
CA TYR A 65 -13.07 6.88 -8.24
C TYR A 65 -12.75 5.65 -7.39
N PHE A 66 -11.54 5.16 -7.59
CA PHE A 66 -10.90 4.16 -6.76
C PHE A 66 -9.65 4.73 -6.11
N SER A 67 -9.33 4.26 -4.92
CA SER A 67 -8.12 4.70 -4.21
C SER A 67 -7.10 3.57 -4.25
N PRO A 68 -5.80 3.85 -4.45
CA PRO A 68 -4.74 2.84 -4.48
C PRO A 68 -4.73 1.96 -3.23
N SER A 69 -4.87 2.56 -2.05
CA SER A 69 -4.95 1.85 -0.76
C SER A 69 -6.16 0.93 -0.61
N SER A 70 -7.12 1.02 -1.55
CA SER A 70 -8.34 0.22 -1.57
C SER A 70 -8.40 -0.78 -2.72
N ALA A 71 -7.28 -1.00 -3.43
CA ALA A 71 -7.20 -1.89 -4.59
C ALA A 71 -7.62 -3.34 -4.27
N THR A 72 -7.36 -3.79 -3.04
CA THR A 72 -7.71 -5.14 -2.57
C THR A 72 -8.82 -5.15 -1.53
N ASP A 73 -9.55 -4.03 -1.37
CA ASP A 73 -10.66 -3.95 -0.40
C ASP A 73 -11.80 -4.90 -0.78
N CYS A 74 -12.75 -5.11 0.14
CA CYS A 74 -13.96 -5.87 -0.16
C CYS A 74 -14.71 -5.26 -1.38
N PRO A 75 -15.01 -6.06 -2.43
CA PRO A 75 -15.74 -5.57 -3.61
C PRO A 75 -17.11 -4.98 -3.26
N ARG A 76 -17.86 -5.60 -2.33
CA ARG A 76 -19.14 -5.04 -1.84
C ARG A 76 -18.97 -3.69 -1.13
N ALA A 77 -17.87 -3.49 -0.40
CA ALA A 77 -17.56 -2.20 0.21
C ALA A 77 -17.25 -1.12 -0.84
N GLN A 78 -16.51 -1.48 -1.89
CA GLN A 78 -16.28 -0.58 -3.02
C GLN A 78 -17.56 -0.23 -3.77
N TYR A 79 -18.45 -1.21 -3.99
CA TYR A 79 -19.79 -0.98 -4.54
C TYR A 79 -20.54 0.10 -3.74
N PHE A 80 -20.58 -0.02 -2.40
CA PHE A 80 -21.23 0.98 -1.54
C PHE A 80 -20.51 2.33 -1.51
N LYS A 81 -19.19 2.35 -1.65
CA LYS A 81 -18.41 3.59 -1.82
C LYS A 81 -18.83 4.33 -3.11
N GLN A 82 -19.08 3.60 -4.20
CA GLN A 82 -19.54 4.19 -5.46
C GLN A 82 -20.98 4.72 -5.33
N LEU A 83 -21.85 4.00 -4.62
CA LEU A 83 -23.21 4.45 -4.29
C LEU A 83 -23.27 5.59 -3.26
N ARG A 84 -22.12 6.03 -2.72
CA ARG A 84 -22.02 7.08 -1.70
C ARG A 84 -22.74 6.73 -0.39
N ALA A 85 -22.76 5.44 -0.04
CA ALA A 85 -23.21 5.02 1.28
C ALA A 85 -22.41 5.75 2.38
N LYS A 86 -23.05 5.94 3.53
CA LYS A 86 -22.38 6.53 4.71
C LYS A 86 -21.32 5.54 5.20
N LYS A 87 -20.11 6.05 5.49
CA LYS A 87 -19.08 5.26 6.17
C LYS A 87 -19.48 5.04 7.63
N ASP A 88 -19.16 3.87 8.16
CA ASP A 88 -19.39 3.58 9.56
C ASP A 88 -18.41 4.37 10.43
N ALA A 89 -18.92 4.93 11.52
CA ALA A 89 -18.13 5.61 12.53
C ALA A 89 -18.01 4.69 13.74
N GLN A 90 -17.01 3.82 13.71
CA GLN A 90 -16.73 2.91 14.83
C GLN A 90 -15.70 3.54 15.78
N PRO A 91 -15.93 3.50 17.11
CA PRO A 91 -14.93 3.93 18.07
C PRO A 91 -13.69 3.03 17.95
N LYS A 92 -12.55 3.63 17.62
CA LYS A 92 -11.27 2.92 17.58
C LYS A 92 -10.75 2.73 19.00
N GLN A 93 -10.14 1.59 19.27
CA GLN A 93 -9.44 1.39 20.53
C GLN A 93 -8.29 2.41 20.64
N PRO A 94 -8.04 3.03 21.81
CA PRO A 94 -7.07 4.12 21.92
C PRO A 94 -5.67 3.78 21.40
N HIS A 95 -5.23 2.53 21.57
CA HIS A 95 -3.93 2.07 21.08
C HIS A 95 -3.86 2.02 19.53
N GLN A 96 -4.96 1.72 18.84
CA GLN A 96 -4.99 1.68 17.37
C GLN A 96 -4.76 3.05 16.77
N GLY A 97 -5.32 4.11 17.37
CA GLY A 97 -5.06 5.49 16.95
C GLY A 97 -3.59 5.89 17.14
N ARG A 98 -2.99 5.52 18.28
CA ARG A 98 -1.57 5.76 18.55
C ARG A 98 -0.66 5.01 17.57
N TRP A 99 -0.95 3.74 17.27
CA TRP A 99 -0.17 2.96 16.30
C TRP A 99 -0.26 3.54 14.89
N ALA A 100 -1.43 4.00 14.47
CA ALA A 100 -1.57 4.71 13.20
C ALA A 100 -0.73 5.99 13.17
N GLY A 101 -0.77 6.79 14.25
CA GLY A 101 0.06 8.00 14.38
C GLY A 101 1.57 7.73 14.33
N ILE A 102 2.05 6.68 15.02
CA ILE A 102 3.45 6.24 14.93
C ILE A 102 3.81 5.88 13.49
N GLY A 103 2.92 5.17 12.79
CA GLY A 103 3.12 4.81 11.39
C GLY A 103 3.27 6.03 10.47
N THR A 104 2.43 7.05 10.66
CA THR A 104 2.52 8.33 9.92
C THR A 104 3.84 9.04 10.17
N VAL A 105 4.29 9.11 11.42
CA VAL A 105 5.58 9.75 11.76
C VAL A 105 6.75 8.99 11.13
N ILE A 106 6.71 7.66 11.08
CA ILE A 106 7.73 6.85 10.41
C ILE A 106 7.80 7.15 8.91
N GLY A 107 6.65 7.28 8.23
CA GLY A 107 6.61 7.67 6.82
C GLY A 107 7.27 9.04 6.59
N GLY A 108 6.83 10.05 7.36
CA GLY A 108 7.39 11.40 7.31
C GLY A 108 8.88 11.47 7.65
N MET A 109 9.36 10.63 8.57
CA MET A 109 10.78 10.53 8.92
C MET A 109 11.61 10.10 7.71
N ILE A 110 11.24 9.00 7.04
CA ILE A 110 11.98 8.52 5.86
C ILE A 110 11.91 9.54 4.71
N GLN A 111 10.76 10.18 4.48
CA GLN A 111 10.66 11.26 3.48
C GLN A 111 11.62 12.42 3.80
N ARG A 112 11.66 12.85 5.06
CA ARG A 112 12.60 13.88 5.52
C ARG A 112 14.05 13.43 5.35
N ASP A 113 14.35 12.16 5.63
CA ASP A 113 15.70 11.62 5.47
C ASP A 113 16.14 11.58 4.01
N VAL A 114 15.27 11.22 3.06
CA VAL A 114 15.61 11.27 1.63
C VAL A 114 16.00 12.70 1.19
N LEU A 115 15.28 13.71 1.68
CA LEU A 115 15.63 15.12 1.43
C LEU A 115 16.95 15.52 2.11
N ALA A 116 17.21 15.01 3.31
CA ALA A 116 18.45 15.28 4.03
C ALA A 116 19.65 14.61 3.35
N MET A 117 19.48 13.37 2.88
CA MET A 117 20.48 12.63 2.10
C MET A 117 20.82 13.39 0.82
N GLU A 118 19.82 13.84 0.05
CA GLU A 118 20.02 14.67 -1.15
C GLU A 118 20.90 15.90 -0.89
N ARG A 119 20.76 16.54 0.27
CA ARG A 119 21.48 17.78 0.63
C ARG A 119 22.87 17.53 1.22
N ASN A 120 23.05 16.43 1.94
CA ASN A 120 24.21 16.21 2.81
C ASN A 120 25.10 15.03 2.36
N MET A 121 24.67 14.25 1.36
CA MET A 121 25.45 13.18 0.76
C MET A 121 25.76 13.54 -0.71
N PRO A 122 27.02 13.90 -1.04
CA PRO A 122 27.41 14.23 -2.41
C PRO A 122 27.14 13.10 -3.42
N ASP A 123 27.14 11.87 -2.92
CA ASP A 123 26.94 10.60 -3.62
C ASP A 123 25.49 10.07 -3.52
N ALA A 124 24.52 10.87 -3.06
CA ALA A 124 23.11 10.45 -3.02
C ALA A 124 22.60 10.09 -4.42
N THR A 125 22.19 8.83 -4.58
CA THR A 125 21.62 8.26 -5.80
C THR A 125 20.11 8.45 -5.87
N PHE A 126 19.44 8.59 -4.73
CA PHE A 126 18.00 8.86 -4.63
C PHE A 126 17.69 10.30 -4.28
N ARG A 127 16.77 10.91 -5.03
CA ARG A 127 16.25 12.27 -4.80
C ARG A 127 14.77 12.32 -5.12
N PHE A 128 13.97 13.08 -4.39
CA PHE A 128 12.57 13.26 -4.79
C PHE A 128 12.46 14.11 -6.05
N GLU A 129 11.58 13.71 -6.96
CA GLU A 129 11.14 14.59 -8.03
C GLU A 129 10.49 15.85 -7.46
N ARG A 130 10.54 16.95 -8.22
CA ARG A 130 9.93 18.22 -7.83
C ARG A 130 8.65 18.45 -8.64
N THR A 131 7.63 18.96 -7.96
CA THR A 131 6.43 19.51 -8.61
C THR A 131 6.79 20.78 -9.41
N GLU A 132 5.85 21.27 -10.22
CA GLU A 132 6.02 22.56 -10.94
C GLU A 132 6.24 23.76 -9.99
N ARG A 133 5.75 23.67 -8.75
CA ARG A 133 5.92 24.69 -7.69
C ARG A 133 7.21 24.47 -6.88
N GLY A 134 7.97 23.41 -7.15
CA GLY A 134 9.24 23.10 -6.48
C GLY A 134 9.11 22.34 -5.17
N GLU A 135 7.94 21.79 -4.83
CA GLU A 135 7.79 20.88 -3.69
C GLU A 135 8.27 19.47 -4.04
N PRO A 136 8.69 18.64 -3.08
CA PRO A 136 8.93 17.22 -3.34
C PRO A 136 7.64 16.48 -3.73
N MET A 137 7.75 15.54 -4.66
CA MET A 137 6.63 14.72 -5.16
C MET A 137 6.28 13.59 -4.17
N PHE A 138 5.66 13.93 -3.04
CA PHE A 138 5.06 12.97 -2.10
C PHE A 138 3.82 13.52 -1.40
N GLU A 139 2.99 12.65 -0.82
CA GLU A 139 1.87 12.97 0.07
C GLU A 139 0.97 14.11 -0.45
N ASP A 140 0.69 15.12 0.37
CA ASP A 140 -0.21 16.21 0.03
C ASP A 140 0.23 16.98 -1.23
N PHE A 141 1.52 16.96 -1.57
CA PHE A 141 2.07 17.61 -2.77
C PHE A 141 1.90 16.78 -4.04
N ALA A 142 1.80 15.45 -3.92
CA ALA A 142 1.63 14.53 -5.05
C ALA A 142 0.17 14.10 -5.29
N LYS A 143 -0.78 14.59 -4.48
CA LYS A 143 -2.17 14.14 -4.53
C LYS A 143 -2.87 14.51 -5.84
N VAL A 144 -3.31 13.51 -6.61
CA VAL A 144 -3.88 13.73 -7.96
C VAL A 144 -5.15 12.90 -8.22
N ASN A 145 -5.87 13.29 -9.28
CA ASN A 145 -6.91 12.48 -9.92
C ASN A 145 -6.41 12.04 -11.29
N THR A 146 -6.10 10.75 -11.46
CA THR A 146 -5.66 10.22 -12.75
C THR A 146 -6.86 9.60 -13.46
N PRO A 147 -7.31 10.14 -14.62
CA PRO A 147 -8.38 9.53 -15.39
C PRO A 147 -7.93 8.20 -16.00
N VAL A 148 -8.81 7.20 -15.97
CA VAL A 148 -8.60 5.87 -16.56
C VAL A 148 -9.82 5.50 -17.37
N THR A 149 -9.57 4.92 -18.55
CA THR A 149 -10.59 4.25 -19.36
C THR A 149 -10.21 2.78 -19.48
N HIS A 150 -11.06 1.89 -19.00
CA HIS A 150 -10.81 0.44 -18.96
C HIS A 150 -12.14 -0.32 -18.99
N GLY A 151 -12.21 -1.45 -19.71
CA GLY A 151 -13.43 -2.28 -19.74
C GLY A 151 -14.71 -1.55 -20.22
N GLY A 152 -14.58 -0.49 -21.02
CA GLY A 152 -15.72 0.35 -21.44
C GLY A 152 -16.21 1.35 -20.39
N HIS A 153 -15.52 1.44 -19.24
CA HIS A 153 -15.82 2.39 -18.17
C HIS A 153 -14.80 3.53 -18.13
N ALA A 154 -15.23 4.68 -17.64
CA ALA A 154 -14.36 5.80 -17.30
C ALA A 154 -14.43 6.08 -15.79
N PHE A 155 -13.28 6.09 -15.12
CA PHE A 155 -13.15 6.38 -13.70
C PHE A 155 -11.86 7.12 -13.39
N HIS A 156 -11.69 7.55 -12.13
CA HIS A 156 -10.46 8.17 -11.68
C HIS A 156 -9.75 7.30 -10.63
N LEU A 157 -8.43 7.29 -10.68
CA LEU A 157 -7.60 6.89 -9.56
C LEU A 157 -7.33 8.13 -8.70
N PHE A 158 -7.61 8.04 -7.40
CA PHE A 158 -7.47 9.17 -6.48
C PHE A 158 -6.75 8.78 -5.20
N GLY A 159 -5.61 9.43 -4.96
CA GLY A 159 -4.77 9.19 -3.80
C GLY A 159 -3.46 9.98 -3.90
N THR A 160 -2.54 9.62 -3.00
CA THR A 160 -1.15 10.07 -3.00
C THR A 160 -0.23 8.93 -2.60
N CYS A 161 1.04 8.98 -2.96
CA CYS A 161 2.07 7.99 -2.60
C CYS A 161 3.10 8.58 -1.63
N ASP A 162 3.88 7.71 -0.99
CA ASP A 162 4.96 8.14 -0.09
C ASP A 162 6.12 8.83 -0.82
N GLY A 163 6.26 8.63 -2.13
CA GLY A 163 6.93 9.57 -3.01
C GLY A 163 7.31 9.05 -4.38
N ILE A 164 7.71 9.96 -5.26
CA ILE A 164 8.31 9.67 -6.57
C ILE A 164 9.72 10.22 -6.58
N MET A 165 10.68 9.34 -6.79
CA MET A 165 12.10 9.61 -6.76
C MET A 165 12.71 9.49 -8.16
N THR A 166 13.77 10.26 -8.37
CA THR A 166 14.78 9.97 -9.37
C THR A 166 15.86 9.10 -8.73
N TYR A 167 16.24 8.03 -9.42
CA TYR A 167 17.34 7.15 -9.08
C TYR A 167 18.43 7.28 -10.15
N VAL A 168 19.67 7.49 -9.74
CA VAL A 168 20.84 7.44 -10.62
C VAL A 168 21.58 6.13 -10.36
N ASP A 169 21.60 5.26 -11.37
CA ASP A 169 22.33 4.00 -11.31
C ASP A 169 23.83 4.27 -11.13
N PRO A 170 24.45 3.78 -10.04
CA PRO A 170 25.84 4.08 -9.74
C PRO A 170 26.82 3.40 -10.70
N GLU A 171 26.43 2.31 -11.36
CA GLU A 171 27.27 1.57 -12.30
C GLU A 171 27.19 2.15 -13.71
N THR A 172 25.99 2.52 -14.14
CA THR A 172 25.74 2.93 -15.54
C THR A 172 25.52 4.44 -15.72
N GLY A 173 25.20 5.16 -14.66
CA GLY A 173 24.77 6.56 -14.70
C GLY A 173 23.37 6.77 -15.28
N GLU A 174 22.63 5.69 -15.54
CA GLU A 174 21.25 5.76 -16.03
C GLU A 174 20.33 6.41 -15.00
N VAL A 175 19.46 7.30 -15.46
CA VAL A 175 18.50 8.01 -14.62
C VAL A 175 17.12 7.40 -14.79
N LEU A 176 16.56 6.88 -13.70
CA LEU A 176 15.26 6.22 -13.66
C LEU A 176 14.30 6.94 -12.71
N ARG A 177 13.01 6.82 -13.00
CA ARG A 177 11.94 7.20 -12.07
C ARG A 177 11.56 5.99 -11.23
N VAL A 178 11.44 6.18 -9.93
CA VAL A 178 11.18 5.12 -8.95
C VAL A 178 10.15 5.60 -7.94
N GLY A 179 9.07 4.85 -7.77
CA GLY A 179 8.10 5.11 -6.72
C GLY A 179 8.57 4.58 -5.36
N LEU A 180 8.17 5.25 -4.29
CA LEU A 180 8.42 4.84 -2.91
C LEU A 180 7.09 4.59 -2.22
N GLU A 181 7.00 3.46 -1.52
CA GLU A 181 5.92 3.15 -0.59
C GLU A 181 6.51 2.70 0.76
N ILE A 182 6.14 3.36 1.85
CA ILE A 182 6.68 3.15 3.19
C ILE A 182 5.63 2.48 4.07
N LYS A 183 6.00 1.38 4.73
CA LYS A 183 5.11 0.56 5.53
C LYS A 183 5.69 0.29 6.90
N SER A 184 5.05 0.83 7.93
CA SER A 184 5.43 0.51 9.31
C SER A 184 4.99 -0.90 9.73
N LYS A 185 5.86 -1.61 10.45
CA LYS A 185 5.57 -2.84 11.19
C LYS A 185 5.80 -2.59 12.66
N GLN A 186 4.84 -2.91 13.52
CA GLN A 186 4.88 -2.48 14.93
C GLN A 186 4.66 -3.63 15.94
N THR A 187 4.41 -4.86 15.46
CA THR A 187 3.98 -5.96 16.33
C THR A 187 5.13 -6.83 16.85
N THR A 188 6.17 -7.04 16.05
CA THR A 188 7.34 -7.85 16.42
C THR A 188 8.52 -7.54 15.49
N SER A 189 9.74 -7.59 16.01
CA SER A 189 10.99 -7.48 15.25
C SER A 189 11.10 -8.49 14.12
N ALA A 190 10.48 -9.66 14.26
CA ALA A 190 10.47 -10.67 13.20
C ALA A 190 9.75 -10.20 11.92
N LYS A 191 8.92 -9.14 11.94
CA LYS A 191 8.16 -8.69 10.77
C LYS A 191 9.01 -8.14 9.63
N THR A 192 10.30 -7.90 9.83
CA THR A 192 11.25 -7.50 8.78
C THR A 192 12.40 -8.50 8.61
N SER A 193 12.35 -9.65 9.32
CA SER A 193 13.39 -10.67 9.20
C SER A 193 13.38 -11.35 7.85
N GLN A 194 14.54 -11.81 7.40
CA GLN A 194 14.66 -12.58 6.15
C GLN A 194 13.83 -13.87 6.18
N TYR A 195 13.63 -14.44 7.38
CA TYR A 195 12.84 -15.66 7.54
C TYR A 195 11.34 -15.42 7.36
N SER A 196 10.80 -14.36 7.99
CA SER A 196 9.35 -14.10 8.05
C SER A 196 8.84 -13.20 6.94
N MET A 197 9.68 -12.36 6.34
CA MET A 197 9.32 -11.46 5.25
C MET A 197 10.20 -11.75 4.04
N ARG A 198 9.80 -12.76 3.26
CA ARG A 198 10.52 -13.19 2.06
C ARG A 198 10.07 -12.46 0.80
N THR A 199 8.84 -11.96 0.80
CA THR A 199 8.23 -11.21 -0.29
C THR A 199 7.48 -10.01 0.28
N PRO A 200 7.24 -8.96 -0.53
CA PRO A 200 6.33 -7.90 -0.13
C PRO A 200 4.91 -8.46 0.03
N GLU A 201 4.12 -7.81 0.88
CA GLU A 201 2.70 -8.14 1.06
C GLU A 201 1.91 -7.78 -0.20
N GLU A 202 1.14 -8.74 -0.73
CA GLU A 202 0.38 -8.61 -1.99
C GLU A 202 -0.48 -7.34 -2.06
N LYS A 203 -1.13 -6.97 -0.95
CA LYS A 203 -1.94 -5.74 -0.88
C LYS A 203 -1.12 -4.46 -1.10
N HIS A 204 0.16 -4.44 -0.71
CA HIS A 204 1.05 -3.31 -0.93
C HIS A 204 1.56 -3.30 -2.36
N VAL A 205 1.81 -4.48 -2.94
CA VAL A 205 2.13 -4.62 -4.37
C VAL A 205 0.98 -4.09 -5.23
N ALA A 206 -0.27 -4.51 -4.95
CA ALA A 206 -1.45 -4.03 -5.65
C ALA A 206 -1.65 -2.51 -5.50
N GLN A 207 -1.41 -1.96 -4.30
CA GLN A 207 -1.43 -0.51 -4.08
C GLN A 207 -0.39 0.20 -4.97
N CYS A 208 0.85 -0.31 -5.02
CA CYS A 208 1.91 0.25 -5.85
C CYS A 208 1.62 0.12 -7.34
N ALA A 209 1.01 -0.97 -7.80
CA ALA A 209 0.59 -1.14 -9.20
C ALA A 209 -0.41 -0.05 -9.63
N VAL A 210 -1.33 0.36 -8.75
CA VAL A 210 -2.24 1.47 -9.04
C VAL A 210 -1.49 2.80 -9.08
N TYR A 211 -0.57 3.05 -8.14
CA TYR A 211 0.26 4.26 -8.17
C TYR A 211 1.18 4.32 -9.40
N SER A 212 1.71 3.18 -9.84
CA SER A 212 2.57 3.06 -11.02
C SER A 212 1.86 3.61 -12.26
N ARG A 213 0.55 3.34 -12.39
CA ARG A 213 -0.31 3.98 -13.41
C ARG A 213 -0.54 5.47 -13.13
N MET A 214 -0.78 5.87 -11.88
CA MET A 214 -1.08 7.26 -11.54
C MET A 214 0.06 8.22 -11.88
N TYR A 215 1.31 7.81 -11.64
CA TYR A 215 2.49 8.65 -11.78
C TYR A 215 3.36 8.31 -12.99
N ASN A 216 2.96 7.31 -13.78
CA ASN A 216 3.70 6.84 -14.95
C ASN A 216 5.14 6.41 -14.58
N VAL A 217 5.23 5.45 -13.67
CA VAL A 217 6.48 4.90 -13.14
C VAL A 217 6.36 3.38 -13.09
N ASP A 218 7.36 2.64 -13.57
CA ASP A 218 7.32 1.16 -13.60
C ASP A 218 8.03 0.51 -12.42
N TYR A 219 9.01 1.18 -11.83
CA TYR A 219 9.80 0.67 -10.69
C TYR A 219 9.30 1.22 -9.36
N TYR A 220 9.14 0.37 -8.37
CA TYR A 220 8.79 0.75 -7.01
C TYR A 220 9.74 0.12 -5.98
N VAL A 221 10.05 0.88 -4.94
CA VAL A 221 10.63 0.39 -3.70
C VAL A 221 9.54 0.37 -2.62
N ILE A 222 9.23 -0.81 -2.10
CA ILE A 222 8.37 -0.98 -0.94
C ILE A 222 9.27 -1.14 0.28
N LEU A 223 9.38 -0.09 1.09
CA LEU A 223 10.19 -0.05 2.31
C LEU A 223 9.34 -0.42 3.52
N TYR A 224 9.68 -1.51 4.19
CA TYR A 224 9.11 -1.88 5.49
C TYR A 224 10.02 -1.39 6.61
N VAL A 225 9.48 -0.60 7.55
CA VAL A 225 10.22 -0.08 8.71
C VAL A 225 9.63 -0.67 9.98
N ASN A 226 10.46 -1.34 10.78
CA ASN A 226 10.05 -1.98 12.01
C ASN A 226 10.22 -1.07 13.22
N ALA A 227 9.14 -0.74 13.90
CA ALA A 227 9.16 -0.01 15.17
C ALA A 227 9.36 -0.94 16.38
N SER A 228 9.20 -2.26 16.20
CA SER A 228 9.45 -3.25 17.24
C SER A 228 10.90 -3.72 17.11
N LYS A 229 11.84 -3.06 17.78
CA LYS A 229 13.27 -3.40 17.73
C LYS A 229 13.58 -4.58 18.66
N LYS A 230 14.48 -5.49 18.25
CA LYS A 230 14.91 -6.64 19.08
C LYS A 230 15.85 -6.21 20.21
N LYS A 231 16.83 -5.36 19.89
CA LYS A 231 17.85 -4.81 20.80
C LYS A 231 18.50 -3.57 20.18
N TRP A 232 19.33 -2.88 20.95
CA TRP A 232 20.06 -1.68 20.49
C TRP A 232 21.32 -2.02 19.68
N SER A 233 22.17 -2.89 20.22
CA SER A 233 23.40 -3.33 19.55
C SER A 233 23.21 -4.70 18.90
N TYR A 234 23.59 -4.82 17.62
CA TYR A 234 23.60 -6.06 16.87
C TYR A 234 25.02 -6.44 16.48
N GLU A 235 25.30 -7.74 16.46
CA GLU A 235 26.39 -8.24 15.62
C GLU A 235 25.97 -8.14 14.15
N PRO A 236 26.91 -7.95 13.20
CA PRO A 236 26.59 -7.74 11.78
C PRO A 236 25.66 -8.81 11.18
N GLU A 237 25.90 -10.08 11.50
CA GLU A 237 25.10 -11.20 11.00
C GLU A 237 23.66 -11.17 11.56
N GLU A 238 23.50 -10.79 12.84
CA GLU A 238 22.17 -10.68 13.44
C GLU A 238 21.37 -9.51 12.87
N TYR A 239 22.04 -8.40 12.54
CA TYR A 239 21.41 -7.27 11.86
C TYR A 239 20.96 -7.69 10.46
N ALA A 240 21.81 -8.40 9.71
CA ALA A 240 21.45 -8.89 8.39
C ALA A 240 20.23 -9.84 8.42
N ASP A 241 20.11 -10.70 9.44
CA ASP A 241 18.99 -11.64 9.58
C ASP A 241 17.68 -10.98 10.01
N THR A 242 17.75 -10.00 10.92
CA THR A 242 16.59 -9.29 11.47
C THR A 242 16.79 -7.78 11.38
N PRO A 243 16.91 -7.23 10.16
CA PRO A 243 17.15 -5.82 9.98
C PRO A 243 15.91 -5.05 10.41
N ASP A 244 16.13 -3.81 10.82
CA ASP A 244 15.04 -2.96 11.26
C ASP A 244 14.29 -2.31 10.10
N ILE A 245 14.89 -2.32 8.90
CA ILE A 245 14.25 -2.03 7.62
C ILE A 245 14.34 -3.22 6.67
N ARG A 246 13.36 -3.37 5.78
CA ARG A 246 13.38 -4.35 4.70
C ARG A 246 12.78 -3.74 3.44
N ALA A 247 13.55 -3.64 2.37
CA ALA A 247 13.08 -3.11 1.10
C ALA A 247 12.84 -4.23 0.07
N PHE A 248 11.82 -4.05 -0.76
CA PHE A 248 11.58 -4.90 -1.92
C PHE A 248 11.43 -4.02 -3.15
N GLY A 249 12.15 -4.40 -4.21
CA GLY A 249 11.96 -3.83 -5.53
C GLY A 249 10.83 -4.53 -6.25
N VAL A 250 9.95 -3.78 -6.90
CA VAL A 250 8.89 -4.34 -7.73
C VAL A 250 8.84 -3.60 -9.06
N TYR A 251 8.79 -4.36 -10.14
CA TYR A 251 8.53 -3.85 -11.49
C TYR A 251 7.08 -4.14 -11.88
N PHE A 252 6.42 -3.16 -12.50
CA PHE A 252 5.04 -3.29 -12.95
C PHE A 252 4.92 -3.21 -14.46
N THR A 253 4.26 -4.21 -15.04
CA THR A 253 3.83 -4.22 -16.44
C THR A 253 2.42 -3.61 -16.57
N ASP A 254 2.00 -3.37 -17.82
CA ASP A 254 0.60 -3.00 -18.09
C ASP A 254 -0.38 -4.12 -17.70
N SER A 255 -0.01 -5.39 -17.87
CA SER A 255 -0.84 -6.52 -17.46
C SER A 255 -1.10 -6.54 -15.96
N ASP A 256 -0.11 -6.18 -15.13
CA ASP A 256 -0.29 -6.11 -13.67
C ASP A 256 -1.31 -5.05 -13.27
N ARG A 257 -1.32 -3.92 -14.01
CA ARG A 257 -2.26 -2.81 -13.80
C ARG A 257 -3.66 -3.18 -14.26
N GLU A 258 -3.77 -3.78 -15.45
CA GLU A 258 -5.04 -4.19 -16.07
C GLU A 258 -5.81 -5.17 -15.19
N ALA A 259 -5.13 -6.15 -14.57
CA ALA A 259 -5.77 -7.11 -13.69
C ALA A 259 -6.49 -6.45 -12.49
N ILE A 260 -5.97 -5.33 -11.98
CA ILE A 260 -6.62 -4.55 -10.92
C ILE A 260 -7.80 -3.74 -11.48
N PHE A 261 -7.65 -3.19 -12.69
CA PHE A 261 -8.68 -2.39 -13.34
C PHE A 261 -9.86 -3.21 -13.83
N ASP A 262 -9.67 -4.49 -14.14
CA ASP A 262 -10.75 -5.45 -14.36
C ASP A 262 -11.64 -5.52 -13.12
N GLY A 263 -11.05 -5.71 -11.93
CA GLY A 263 -11.82 -5.72 -10.68
C GLY A 263 -12.54 -4.40 -10.39
N PHE A 264 -11.97 -3.25 -10.75
CA PHE A 264 -12.65 -1.96 -10.66
C PHE A 264 -13.81 -1.84 -11.66
N SER A 265 -13.65 -2.37 -12.86
CA SER A 265 -14.69 -2.39 -13.90
C SER A 265 -15.86 -3.28 -13.48
N ASP A 266 -15.58 -4.46 -12.93
CA ASP A 266 -16.59 -5.37 -12.36
C ASP A 266 -17.44 -4.68 -11.28
N ILE A 267 -16.80 -3.87 -10.43
CA ILE A 267 -17.51 -3.08 -9.41
C ILE A 267 -18.43 -2.04 -10.06
N LEU A 268 -18.00 -1.38 -11.13
CA LEU A 268 -18.82 -0.40 -11.85
C LEU A 268 -19.99 -1.05 -12.59
N ASP A 269 -19.78 -2.23 -13.17
CA ASP A 269 -20.84 -3.04 -13.76
C ASP A 269 -21.86 -3.49 -12.72
N ALA A 270 -21.40 -3.94 -11.56
CA ALA A 270 -22.25 -4.25 -10.42
C ALA A 270 -23.09 -3.05 -9.98
N VAL A 271 -22.49 -1.85 -9.89
CA VAL A 271 -23.20 -0.59 -9.58
C VAL A 271 -24.27 -0.28 -10.61
N LYS A 272 -23.94 -0.40 -11.90
CA LYS A 272 -24.88 -0.17 -13.00
C LYS A 272 -26.04 -1.16 -13.00
N ALA A 273 -25.75 -2.44 -12.73
CA ALA A 273 -26.73 -3.50 -12.61
C ALA A 273 -27.54 -3.47 -11.30
N LYS A 274 -27.09 -2.69 -10.31
CA LYS A 274 -27.62 -2.68 -8.93
C LYS A 274 -27.56 -4.05 -8.27
N THR A 275 -26.53 -4.82 -8.59
CA THR A 275 -26.31 -6.17 -8.04
C THR A 275 -25.07 -6.13 -7.17
N PRO A 276 -25.19 -6.05 -5.83
CA PRO A 276 -24.04 -5.99 -4.94
C PRO A 276 -23.14 -7.23 -5.10
N PRO A 277 -21.81 -7.07 -5.18
CA PRO A 277 -20.89 -8.21 -5.16
C PRO A 277 -20.96 -9.01 -3.85
N PRO A 278 -20.47 -10.27 -3.84
CA PRO A 278 -20.36 -11.05 -2.61
C PRO A 278 -19.54 -10.34 -1.53
N LEU A 279 -19.95 -10.51 -0.26
CA LEU A 279 -19.22 -9.97 0.88
C LEU A 279 -17.92 -10.76 1.13
N SER A 280 -16.79 -10.04 1.25
CA SER A 280 -15.51 -10.65 1.61
C SER A 280 -15.33 -10.67 3.13
N LEU A 281 -15.34 -11.86 3.71
CA LEU A 281 -15.07 -12.07 5.14
C LEU A 281 -13.59 -11.84 5.49
N GLU A 282 -12.68 -12.01 4.53
CA GLU A 282 -11.24 -11.80 4.75
C GLU A 282 -10.90 -10.31 4.90
N ASN A 283 -11.64 -9.46 4.18
CA ASN A 283 -11.49 -8.01 4.22
C ASN A 283 -12.45 -7.35 5.22
N TRP A 284 -13.15 -8.13 6.05
CA TRP A 284 -14.21 -7.63 6.93
C TRP A 284 -13.69 -6.68 8.02
N THR A 285 -12.56 -7.02 8.65
CA THR A 285 -12.01 -6.25 9.78
C THR A 285 -11.83 -4.75 9.47
N PHE A 286 -11.41 -4.42 8.25
CA PHE A 286 -11.14 -3.05 7.81
C PHE A 286 -12.20 -2.48 6.85
N ASN A 287 -13.34 -3.15 6.73
CA ASN A 287 -14.45 -2.65 5.93
C ASN A 287 -15.04 -1.38 6.57
N ASN A 288 -15.10 -0.28 5.81
CA ASN A 288 -15.64 1.00 6.27
C ASN A 288 -17.15 1.18 6.01
N PHE A 289 -17.79 0.17 5.40
CA PHE A 289 -19.19 0.16 4.97
C PHE A 289 -19.88 -1.13 5.46
N LYS A 290 -19.50 -1.64 6.63
CA LYS A 290 -20.08 -2.83 7.27
C LYS A 290 -21.60 -2.73 7.36
N THR A 291 -22.15 -1.62 7.87
CA THR A 291 -23.61 -1.50 8.03
C THR A 291 -24.31 -1.56 6.68
N ALA A 292 -23.86 -0.79 5.68
CA ALA A 292 -24.46 -0.84 4.33
C ALA A 292 -24.30 -2.22 3.66
N CYS A 293 -23.16 -2.89 3.87
CA CYS A 293 -22.95 -4.24 3.39
C CYS A 293 -23.96 -5.21 3.99
N VAL A 294 -24.10 -5.22 5.32
CA VAL A 294 -24.95 -6.17 6.06
C VAL A 294 -26.43 -5.95 5.79
N THR A 295 -26.90 -4.71 5.80
CA THR A 295 -28.32 -4.40 5.54
C THR A 295 -28.75 -4.76 4.12
N SER A 296 -27.79 -4.79 3.18
CA SER A 296 -28.06 -5.23 1.81
C SER A 296 -28.04 -6.75 1.60
N LEU A 297 -27.66 -7.55 2.60
CA LEU A 297 -27.61 -9.01 2.45
C LEU A 297 -29.02 -9.58 2.37
N SER A 298 -29.23 -10.51 1.44
CA SER A 298 -30.39 -11.41 1.47
C SER A 298 -30.24 -12.50 2.53
N GLU A 299 -31.33 -13.17 2.87
CA GLU A 299 -31.30 -14.33 3.77
C GLU A 299 -30.46 -15.48 3.19
N ASP A 300 -30.50 -15.67 1.87
CA ASP A 300 -29.68 -16.68 1.18
C ASP A 300 -28.19 -16.35 1.27
N GLU A 301 -27.81 -15.09 1.05
CA GLU A 301 -26.41 -14.64 1.20
C GLU A 301 -25.92 -14.82 2.65
N LEU A 302 -26.78 -14.55 3.64
CA LEU A 302 -26.46 -14.75 5.05
C LEU A 302 -26.32 -16.25 5.39
N ALA A 303 -27.17 -17.10 4.85
CA ALA A 303 -27.06 -18.55 5.00
C ALA A 303 -25.76 -19.08 4.39
N ASP A 304 -25.36 -18.58 3.22
CA ASP A 304 -24.09 -18.92 2.58
C ASP A 304 -22.88 -18.49 3.41
N ILE A 305 -22.92 -17.28 4.01
CA ILE A 305 -21.88 -16.80 4.93
C ILE A 305 -21.76 -17.74 6.15
N ARG A 306 -22.88 -18.09 6.79
CA ARG A 306 -22.90 -19.04 7.93
C ARG A 306 -22.31 -20.40 7.54
N ALA A 307 -22.70 -20.93 6.39
CA ALA A 307 -22.19 -22.20 5.87
C ALA A 307 -20.67 -22.13 5.59
N LYS A 308 -20.19 -21.02 5.02
CA LYS A 308 -18.76 -20.78 4.77
C LYS A 308 -17.97 -20.76 6.07
N VAL A 309 -18.43 -20.03 7.10
CA VAL A 309 -17.77 -19.99 8.41
C VAL A 309 -17.75 -21.37 9.08
N ALA A 310 -18.86 -22.12 9.01
CA ALA A 310 -18.91 -23.48 9.54
C ALA A 310 -17.89 -24.43 8.88
N LYS A 311 -17.69 -24.31 7.56
CA LYS A 311 -16.65 -25.06 6.83
C LYS A 311 -15.25 -24.61 7.24
N VAL A 312 -14.98 -23.31 7.33
CA VAL A 312 -13.68 -22.76 7.74
C VAL A 312 -13.28 -23.22 9.14
N ARG A 313 -14.22 -23.24 10.10
CA ARG A 313 -13.94 -23.73 11.47
C ARG A 313 -13.43 -25.18 11.49
N LYS A 314 -13.94 -26.03 10.60
CA LYS A 314 -13.55 -27.44 10.46
C LYS A 314 -12.34 -27.68 9.55
N SER A 315 -11.83 -26.63 8.89
CA SER A 315 -10.70 -26.74 7.96
C SER A 315 -9.34 -26.90 8.68
N GLY A 316 -8.29 -27.19 7.91
CA GLY A 316 -6.90 -27.17 8.39
C GLY A 316 -6.26 -25.77 8.49
N LEU A 317 -7.03 -24.69 8.33
CA LEU A 317 -6.49 -23.33 8.39
C LEU A 317 -5.94 -22.98 9.79
N PRO A 318 -4.95 -22.07 9.88
CA PRO A 318 -4.47 -21.56 11.16
C PRO A 318 -5.58 -20.96 12.03
N GLU A 319 -5.48 -21.15 13.35
CA GLU A 319 -6.54 -20.78 14.29
C GLU A 319 -6.89 -19.29 14.25
N PHE A 320 -5.89 -18.42 14.09
CA PHE A 320 -6.14 -16.97 13.97
C PHE A 320 -7.00 -16.63 12.74
N LYS A 321 -6.85 -17.36 11.62
CA LYS A 321 -7.71 -17.15 10.43
C LYS A 321 -9.13 -17.61 10.73
N LYS A 322 -9.31 -18.76 11.37
CA LYS A 322 -10.65 -19.26 11.75
C LYS A 322 -11.38 -18.31 12.69
N ARG A 323 -10.66 -17.74 13.66
CA ARG A 323 -11.18 -16.72 14.57
C ARG A 323 -11.65 -15.48 13.81
N ASN A 324 -10.85 -14.95 12.88
CA ASN A 324 -11.28 -13.79 12.06
C ASN A 324 -12.62 -14.03 11.34
N TYR A 325 -12.83 -15.23 10.78
CA TYR A 325 -14.10 -15.58 10.14
C TYR A 325 -15.26 -15.68 11.13
N THR A 326 -15.00 -16.16 12.34
CA THR A 326 -16.00 -16.33 13.40
C THR A 326 -16.41 -14.97 13.96
N ASP A 327 -15.43 -14.11 14.26
CA ASP A 327 -15.63 -12.74 14.73
C ASP A 327 -16.38 -11.90 13.68
N ALA A 328 -16.05 -12.09 12.38
CA ALA A 328 -16.76 -11.44 11.29
C ALA A 328 -18.24 -11.84 11.23
N LEU A 329 -18.56 -13.13 11.35
CA LEU A 329 -19.95 -13.58 11.37
C LEU A 329 -20.71 -13.04 12.58
N ALA A 330 -20.10 -13.06 13.77
CA ALA A 330 -20.73 -12.52 14.98
C ALA A 330 -21.10 -11.04 14.80
N GLU A 331 -20.17 -10.22 14.29
CA GLU A 331 -20.42 -8.81 14.03
C GLU A 331 -21.49 -8.59 12.94
N ILE A 332 -21.50 -9.41 11.89
CA ILE A 332 -22.54 -9.38 10.85
C ILE A 332 -23.92 -9.65 11.43
N GLU A 333 -24.04 -10.66 12.30
CA GLU A 333 -25.31 -11.03 12.94
C GLU A 333 -25.78 -9.95 13.92
N ASP A 334 -24.87 -9.35 14.68
CA ASP A 334 -25.19 -8.24 15.58
C ASP A 334 -25.70 -7.02 14.80
N ILE A 335 -24.99 -6.59 13.75
CA ILE A 335 -25.41 -5.47 12.90
C ILE A 335 -26.77 -5.74 12.25
N ARG A 336 -27.03 -6.98 11.80
CA ARG A 336 -28.31 -7.35 11.18
C ARG A 336 -29.44 -7.24 12.20
N LYS A 337 -29.22 -7.77 13.40
CA LYS A 337 -30.21 -7.73 14.49
C LYS A 337 -30.53 -6.31 14.93
N GLU A 338 -29.54 -5.42 14.96
CA GLU A 338 -29.73 -3.99 15.25
C GLU A 338 -30.51 -3.26 14.14
N ALA A 339 -30.35 -3.67 12.88
CA ALA A 339 -31.07 -3.08 11.76
C ALA A 339 -32.53 -3.52 11.66
N ASP A 340 -32.85 -4.71 12.18
CA ASP A 340 -34.20 -5.29 12.19
C ASP A 340 -35.02 -4.87 13.43
N ALA A 341 -34.39 -4.25 14.42
CA ALA A 341 -35.00 -3.73 15.65
C ALA A 341 -35.48 -2.28 15.49
#